data_AF-D4B623-F1
#
_entry.id   AF-D4B623-F1
#
_cell.length_a   1.000
_cell.length_b   1.000
_cell.length_c   1.000
_cell.angle_alpha   90.00
_cell.angle_beta   90.00
_cell.angle_gamma   90.00
#
_symmetry.space_group_name_H-M   'P 1'
#
loop_
_entity.id
_entity.type
_entity.pdbx_description
1 polymer ?
#
loop_
_entity_poly.entity_id
_entity_poly.type
_entity_poly.pdbx_seq_one_letter_code
_entity_poly.pdbx_strand_id
1 'polypeptide(L)'
;MTSLPAPSKEKPFLLTTTSSEDLAELSQLGHFLKGSSATLGLTKVKDACEKIQNYGQQKDESGTHPEPDKSRSLANIKKALAEAKNDYHDVVNVLKSFYGEETTA
;
A
#
# COMPACT_ATOMS: atom_id res chain seq x y z
N MET A 1 -39.37 -2.74 8.90
CA MET A 1 -38.30 -1.72 8.74
C MET A 1 -37.03 -2.26 9.36
N THR A 2 -36.36 -3.17 8.67
CA THR A 2 -35.06 -3.70 9.09
C THR A 2 -33.99 -2.71 8.63
N SER A 3 -33.44 -1.99 9.60
CA SER A 3 -32.28 -1.12 9.42
C SER A 3 -31.16 -1.90 8.77
N LEU A 4 -30.73 -1.49 7.57
CA LEU A 4 -29.50 -2.00 6.98
C LEU A 4 -28.34 -1.57 7.88
N PRO A 5 -27.42 -2.49 8.27
CA PRO A 5 -26.24 -2.10 9.00
C PRO A 5 -25.37 -1.19 8.11
N ALA A 6 -25.02 -0.02 8.65
CA ALA A 6 -24.07 0.90 8.03
C ALA A 6 -22.75 0.17 7.74
N PRO A 7 -22.08 0.44 6.60
CA PRO A 7 -20.79 -0.16 6.29
C PRO A 7 -19.80 0.21 7.40
N SER A 8 -19.35 -0.82 8.09
CA SER A 8 -18.36 -0.71 9.15
C SER A 8 -17.04 -0.28 8.54
N LYS A 9 -16.67 0.98 8.84
CA LYS A 9 -15.32 1.56 8.90
C LYS A 9 -14.25 0.76 8.14
N GLU A 10 -13.89 1.29 6.96
CA GLU A 10 -12.64 1.07 6.21
C GLU A 10 -11.69 0.05 6.84
N LYS A 11 -11.84 -1.24 6.48
CA LYS A 11 -10.78 -2.20 6.67
C LYS A 11 -9.73 -1.90 5.59
N PRO A 12 -8.50 -1.50 5.94
CA PRO A 12 -7.44 -1.33 4.95
C PRO A 12 -7.25 -2.67 4.26
N PHE A 13 -7.55 -2.71 2.96
CA PHE A 13 -7.37 -3.85 2.06
C PHE A 13 -5.95 -4.45 2.14
N LEU A 14 -5.00 -3.67 2.66
CA LEU A 14 -3.60 -3.99 2.87
C LEU A 14 -3.30 -4.92 4.06
N LEU A 15 -4.26 -5.18 4.96
CA LEU A 15 -4.01 -5.90 6.23
C LEU A 15 -4.68 -7.27 6.34
N THR A 16 -5.39 -7.74 5.30
CA THR A 16 -6.06 -9.05 5.31
C THR A 16 -5.36 -10.12 4.47
N THR A 17 -4.06 -9.99 4.17
CA THR A 17 -3.28 -11.11 3.64
C THR A 17 -3.05 -12.11 4.77
N THR A 18 -4.04 -13.00 4.90
CA THR A 18 -4.09 -14.14 5.79
C THR A 18 -2.85 -15.02 5.58
N SER A 19 -1.83 -14.85 6.42
CA SER A 19 -0.87 -15.90 6.80
C SER A 19 -0.07 -16.63 5.70
N SER A 20 -0.25 -16.31 4.42
CA SER A 20 0.61 -16.75 3.33
C SER A 20 1.56 -15.61 2.99
N GLU A 21 2.83 -15.83 3.30
CA GLU A 21 3.96 -15.04 2.84
C GLU A 21 4.15 -15.22 1.31
N ASP A 22 3.11 -14.99 0.51
CA ASP A 22 3.20 -15.14 -0.93
C ASP A 22 3.69 -13.83 -1.55
N LEU A 23 4.98 -13.85 -1.91
CA LEU A 23 5.62 -12.72 -2.56
C LEU A 23 4.95 -12.38 -3.90
N ALA A 24 4.36 -13.36 -4.59
CA ALA A 24 3.66 -13.12 -5.85
C ALA A 24 2.39 -12.30 -5.66
N GLU A 25 1.57 -12.63 -4.65
CA GLU A 25 0.38 -11.86 -4.30
C GLU A 25 0.74 -10.43 -3.88
N LEU A 26 1.78 -10.28 -3.06
CA LEU A 26 2.30 -8.97 -2.64
C LEU A 26 2.79 -8.15 -3.83
N SER A 27 3.46 -8.78 -4.80
CA SER A 27 3.87 -8.13 -6.05
C SER A 27 2.68 -7.65 -6.86
N GLN A 28 1.64 -8.49 -7.01
CA GLN A 28 0.44 -8.14 -7.76
C GLN A 28 -0.30 -6.97 -7.10
N LEU A 29 -0.39 -6.97 -5.78
CA LEU A 29 -0.99 -5.88 -5.01
C LEU A 29 -0.19 -4.57 -5.18
N GLY A 30 1.14 -4.64 -5.08
CA GLY A 30 2.02 -3.50 -5.34
C GLY A 30 1.82 -2.93 -6.75
N HIS A 31 1.72 -3.80 -7.76
CA HIS A 31 1.45 -3.38 -9.14
C HIS A 31 0.11 -2.66 -9.30
N PHE A 32 -0.96 -3.21 -8.72
CA PHE A 32 -2.29 -2.62 -8.78
C PHE A 32 -2.32 -1.22 -8.13
N LEU A 33 -1.83 -1.11 -6.89
CA LEU A 33 -1.83 0.15 -6.15
C LEU A 33 -0.93 1.20 -6.79
N LYS A 34 0.23 0.80 -7.33
CA LYS A 34 1.12 1.67 -8.12
C LYS A 34 0.36 2.33 -9.27
N GLY A 35 -0.44 1.58 -10.02
CA GLY A 35 -1.22 2.10 -11.14
C GLY A 35 -2.27 3.14 -10.71
N SER A 36 -3.03 2.82 -9.66
CA SER A 36 -4.05 3.73 -9.11
C SER A 36 -3.42 5.02 -8.55
N SER A 37 -2.34 4.91 -7.77
CA SER A 37 -1.64 6.06 -7.18
C SER A 37 -0.95 6.94 -8.22
N ALA A 38 -0.38 6.36 -9.28
CA ALA A 38 0.21 7.12 -10.39
C ALA A 38 -0.83 8.00 -11.11
N THR A 39 -2.03 7.47 -11.31
CA THR A 39 -3.12 8.18 -12.00
C THR A 39 -3.55 9.44 -11.26
N LEU A 40 -3.53 9.39 -9.93
CA LEU A 40 -3.88 10.52 -9.05
C LEU A 40 -2.70 11.44 -8.74
N GLY A 41 -1.51 11.19 -9.31
CA GLY A 41 -0.30 11.99 -9.05
C GLY A 41 0.31 11.78 -7.66
N LEU A 42 -0.05 10.69 -6.97
CA LEU A 42 0.40 10.39 -5.60
C LEU A 42 1.78 9.72 -5.62
N THR A 43 2.81 10.48 -5.96
CA THR A 43 4.17 9.98 -6.24
C THR A 43 4.76 9.15 -5.10
N LYS A 44 4.66 9.62 -3.86
CA LYS A 44 5.20 8.90 -2.69
C LYS A 44 4.55 7.52 -2.49
N VAL A 45 3.22 7.47 -2.55
CA VAL A 45 2.45 6.22 -2.44
C VAL A 45 2.80 5.29 -3.60
N LYS A 46 2.91 5.83 -4.82
CA LYS A 46 3.34 5.09 -6.00
C LYS A 46 4.73 4.47 -5.82
N ASP A 47 5.70 5.22 -5.31
CA ASP A 47 7.07 4.74 -5.11
C ASP A 47 7.14 3.65 -4.03
N ALA A 48 6.39 3.79 -2.94
CA ALA A 48 6.28 2.73 -1.94
C ALA A 48 5.65 1.45 -2.52
N CYS A 49 4.64 1.58 -3.37
CA CYS A 49 4.00 0.45 -4.05
C CYS A 49 4.94 -0.22 -5.08
N GLU A 50 5.80 0.56 -5.74
CA GLU A 50 6.85 0.05 -6.63
C GLU A 50 7.90 -0.77 -5.88
N LYS A 51 8.31 -0.34 -4.68
CA LYS A 51 9.17 -1.14 -3.80
C LYS A 51 8.52 -2.47 -3.43
N ILE A 52 7.25 -2.46 -3.01
CA ILE A 52 6.50 -3.67 -2.67
C ILE A 52 6.44 -4.64 -3.86
N GLN A 53 6.20 -4.11 -5.07
CA GLN A 53 6.24 -4.88 -6.31
C GLN A 53 7.60 -5.55 -6.51
N ASN A 54 8.70 -4.79 -6.39
CA ASN A 54 10.06 -5.29 -6.62
C ASN A 54 10.45 -6.37 -5.60
N TYR A 55 10.21 -6.14 -4.31
CA TYR A 55 10.47 -7.13 -3.27
C TYR A 55 9.60 -8.39 -3.42
N GLY A 56 8.36 -8.24 -3.88
CA GLY A 56 7.50 -9.39 -4.21
C GLY A 56 8.03 -10.22 -5.40
N GLN A 57 8.91 -9.65 -6.23
CA GLN A 57 9.64 -10.37 -7.29
C GLN A 57 11.00 -10.91 -6.81
N GLN A 58 11.29 -10.85 -5.51
CA GLN A 58 12.61 -11.15 -4.92
C GLN A 58 13.72 -10.28 -5.51
N LYS A 59 13.44 -9.00 -5.70
CA LYS A 59 14.42 -8.00 -6.12
C LYS A 59 14.56 -6.91 -5.07
N ASP A 60 15.68 -6.22 -5.09
CA ASP A 60 15.94 -5.03 -4.28
C ASP A 60 14.97 -3.89 -4.61
N GLU A 61 15.03 -2.78 -3.86
CA GLU A 61 14.12 -1.66 -4.09
C GLU A 61 14.18 -1.08 -5.50
N SER A 62 15.33 -1.15 -6.18
CA SER A 62 15.47 -0.66 -7.56
C SER A 62 14.94 -1.65 -8.59
N GLY A 63 14.57 -2.87 -8.19
CA GLY A 63 14.11 -3.92 -9.10
C GLY A 63 15.21 -4.45 -10.02
N THR A 64 16.48 -4.25 -9.64
CA THR A 64 17.64 -4.56 -10.48
C THR A 64 18.40 -5.78 -9.98
N HIS A 65 18.62 -5.87 -8.68
CA HIS A 65 19.39 -6.96 -8.07
C HIS A 65 18.47 -7.91 -7.32
N PRO A 66 18.82 -9.22 -7.24
CA PRO A 66 18.05 -10.15 -6.42
C PRO A 66 18.21 -9.84 -4.94
N GLU A 67 17.12 -10.00 -4.17
CA GLU A 67 17.19 -10.05 -2.71
C GLU A 67 17.88 -11.36 -2.27
N PRO A 68 18.63 -11.35 -1.15
CA PRO A 68 19.41 -12.50 -0.72
C PRO A 68 18.54 -13.70 -0.33
N ASP A 69 17.33 -13.45 0.20
CA ASP A 69 16.39 -14.47 0.60
C ASP A 69 14.96 -13.90 0.74
N LYS A 70 14.00 -14.83 0.87
CA LYS A 70 12.58 -14.52 1.03
C LYS A 70 12.29 -13.73 2.31
N SER A 71 12.99 -14.01 3.42
CA SER A 71 12.76 -13.33 4.71
C SER A 71 13.12 -11.85 4.63
N ARG A 72 14.23 -11.54 3.96
CA ARG A 72 14.65 -10.17 3.64
C ARG A 72 13.62 -9.43 2.79
N SER A 73 13.14 -10.06 1.72
CA SER A 73 12.06 -9.50 0.89
C SER A 73 10.82 -9.18 1.73
N LEU A 74 10.37 -10.10 2.59
CA LEU A 74 9.21 -9.90 3.46
C LEU A 74 9.41 -8.78 4.48
N ALA A 75 10.60 -8.69 5.10
CA ALA A 75 10.93 -7.63 6.04
C ALA A 75 10.90 -6.25 5.35
N ASN A 76 11.45 -6.18 4.15
CA ASN A 76 11.46 -4.96 3.34
C ASN A 76 10.05 -4.58 2.86
N ILE A 77 9.22 -5.56 2.48
CA ILE A 77 7.79 -5.32 2.17
C ILE A 77 7.07 -4.74 3.38
N LYS A 78 7.24 -5.32 4.58
CA LYS A 78 6.62 -4.78 5.81
C LYS A 78 7.02 -3.33 6.06
N LYS A 79 8.29 -2.97 5.83
CA LYS A 79 8.76 -1.59 5.93
C LYS A 79 8.10 -0.69 4.88
N ALA A 80 8.08 -1.10 3.62
CA ALA A 80 7.47 -0.33 2.53
C ALA A 80 5.95 -0.16 2.72
N LEU A 81 5.25 -1.15 3.29
CA LEU A 81 3.83 -1.06 3.65
C LEU A 81 3.59 -0.01 4.76
N ALA A 82 4.48 0.05 5.76
CA ALA A 82 4.41 1.07 6.80
C ALA A 82 4.63 2.48 6.23
N GLU A 83 5.61 2.64 5.33
CA GLU A 83 5.85 3.88 4.59
C GLU A 83 4.62 4.28 3.76
N ALA A 84 4.10 3.36 2.94
CA ALA A 84 2.91 3.59 2.11
C ALA A 84 1.68 4.04 2.94
N LYS A 85 1.51 3.47 4.14
CA LYS A 85 0.41 3.84 5.03
C LYS A 85 0.54 5.27 5.56
N ASN A 86 1.76 5.68 5.92
CA ASN A 86 2.01 7.05 6.38
C ASN A 86 1.78 8.04 5.23
N ASP A 87 2.34 7.75 4.05
CA ASP A 87 2.15 8.59 2.86
C ASP A 87 0.68 8.68 2.45
N TYR A 88 -0.07 7.58 2.59
CA TYR A 88 -1.51 7.57 2.35
C TYR A 88 -2.26 8.51 3.30
N HIS A 89 -1.96 8.49 4.60
CA HIS A 89 -2.59 9.41 5.56
C HIS A 89 -2.27 10.87 5.25
N ASP A 90 -1.02 11.18 4.91
CA ASP A 90 -0.61 12.53 4.52
C ASP A 90 -1.40 13.01 3.30
N VAL A 91 -1.51 12.16 2.27
CA VAL A 91 -2.29 12.44 1.07
C VAL A 91 -3.77 12.64 1.39
N VAL A 92 -4.37 11.77 2.21
CA VAL A 92 -5.79 11.89 2.59
C VAL A 92 -6.05 13.23 3.27
N ASN A 93 -5.17 13.65 4.19
CA ASN A 93 -5.32 14.94 4.88
C ASN A 93 -5.22 16.12 3.90
N VAL A 94 -4.27 16.07 2.96
CA VAL A 94 -4.12 17.11 1.93
C VAL A 94 -5.35 17.16 1.02
N LEU A 95 -5.84 16.01 0.54
CA LEU A 95 -7.00 15.95 -0.34
C LEU A 95 -8.27 16.42 0.38
N LYS A 96 -8.50 16.01 1.63
CA LYS A 96 -9.61 16.50 2.45
C LYS A 96 -9.59 18.01 2.59
N SER A 97 -8.43 18.58 2.91
CA SER A 97 -8.26 20.04 2.99
C SER A 97 -8.51 20.73 1.65
N PHE A 98 -8.02 20.16 0.55
CA PHE A 98 -8.19 20.70 -0.81
C PHE A 98 -9.67 20.72 -1.25
N TYR A 99 -10.43 19.67 -0.92
CA TYR A 99 -11.86 19.56 -1.27
C TYR A 99 -12.79 20.19 -0.23
N GLY A 100 -12.26 20.76 0.86
CA GLY A 100 -13.06 21.42 1.90
C GLY A 100 -13.78 20.45 2.85
N GLU A 101 -13.32 19.21 2.96
CA GLU A 101 -13.78 18.29 4.00
C GLU A 101 -13.05 18.60 5.31
N GLU A 102 -13.80 19.09 6.30
CA GLU A 102 -13.28 19.37 7.65
C GLU A 102 -12.67 18.10 8.26
N THR A 103 -11.37 18.15 8.56
CA THR A 103 -10.69 17.05 9.24
C THR A 103 -11.02 17.15 10.72
N THR A 104 -12.05 16.43 11.16
CA THR A 104 -12.30 16.28 12.61
C THR A 104 -11.14 15.49 13.21
N ALA A 105 -10.27 16.20 13.92
CA ALA A 105 -9.17 15.64 14.71
C ALA A 105 -9.65 14.76 15.86
#